data_AF-A0A379SMP0-F1
#
_entry.id   AF-A0A379SMP0-F1
#
_cell.length_a   1.000
_cell.length_b   1.000
_cell.length_c   1.000
_cell.angle_alpha   90.00
_cell.angle_beta   90.00
_cell.angle_gamma   90.00
#
_symmetry.space_group_name_H-M   'P 1'
#
loop_
_entity.id
_entity.type
_entity.pdbx_description
1 polymer ?
#
loop_
_entity_poly.entity_id
_entity_poly.type
_entity_poly.pdbx_seq_one_letter_code
_entity_poly.pdbx_strand_id
1 'polypeptide(L)'
;MKRLKTELNALVNRGVDRHLRLAVTGLSRSGKTAFITAIVNQLLNVHAGARLPLLSAVREERLLGVKRVPQRDFGIPRFYLR
;
A
#
# COMPACT_ATOMS: atom_id res chain seq x y z
N MET A 1 -17.04 -28.88 10.91
CA MET A 1 -17.17 -28.40 9.51
C MET A 1 -16.96 -26.89 9.30
N LYS A 2 -17.41 -25.99 10.19
CA LYS A 2 -17.23 -24.52 10.00
C LYS A 2 -15.76 -24.06 10.01
N ARG A 3 -14.93 -24.60 10.91
CA ARG A 3 -13.49 -24.26 11.03
C ARG A 3 -12.67 -24.58 9.77
N LEU A 4 -12.94 -25.74 9.14
CA LEU A 4 -12.27 -26.15 7.91
C LEU A 4 -12.58 -25.21 6.73
N LYS A 5 -13.84 -24.74 6.62
CA LYS A 5 -14.23 -23.73 5.63
C LYS A 5 -13.52 -22.39 5.88
N THR A 6 -13.34 -21.99 7.13
CA THR A 6 -12.65 -20.75 7.49
C THR A 6 -11.16 -20.79 7.11
N GLU A 7 -10.46 -21.89 7.41
CA GLU A 7 -9.06 -22.08 7.04
C GLU A 7 -8.86 -22.10 5.51
N LEU A 8 -9.74 -22.80 4.77
CA LEU A 8 -9.73 -22.82 3.31
C LEU A 8 -9.96 -21.42 2.72
N ASN A 9 -10.93 -20.67 3.24
CA ASN A 9 -11.17 -19.30 2.81
C ASN A 9 -9.99 -18.39 3.14
N ALA A 10 -9.30 -18.59 4.26
CA ALA A 10 -8.11 -17.81 4.60
C ALA A 10 -6.95 -18.11 3.64
N LEU A 11 -6.74 -19.37 3.26
CA LEU A 11 -5.75 -19.78 2.25
C LEU A 11 -6.03 -19.16 0.89
N VAL A 12 -7.26 -19.23 0.41
CA VAL A 12 -7.66 -18.61 -0.87
C VAL A 12 -7.49 -17.09 -0.81
N ASN A 13 -7.93 -16.44 0.28
CA ASN A 13 -7.80 -15.00 0.45
C ASN A 13 -6.34 -14.51 0.55
N ARG A 14 -5.41 -15.39 0.92
CA ARG A 14 -3.96 -15.12 0.98
C ARG A 14 -3.27 -15.34 -0.38
N GLY A 15 -3.79 -16.26 -1.21
CA GLY A 15 -3.20 -16.61 -2.51
C GLY A 15 -3.59 -15.71 -3.68
N VAL A 16 -4.65 -14.90 -3.54
CA VAL A 16 -5.14 -14.05 -4.64
C VAL A 16 -4.61 -12.62 -4.51
N ASP A 17 -4.07 -12.10 -5.61
CA ASP A 17 -3.65 -10.70 -5.70
C ASP A 17 -4.83 -9.74 -5.49
N ARG A 18 -4.63 -8.75 -4.63
CA ARG A 18 -5.62 -7.68 -4.39
C ARG A 18 -5.15 -6.40 -5.06
N HIS A 19 -6.08 -5.71 -5.72
CA HIS A 19 -5.83 -4.43 -6.37
C HIS A 19 -6.68 -3.34 -5.73
N LEU A 20 -6.04 -2.24 -5.35
CA LEU A 20 -6.67 -1.05 -4.80
C LEU A 20 -6.16 0.18 -5.58
N ARG A 21 -7.07 1.07 -5.99
CA ARG A 21 -6.72 2.40 -6.53
C ARG A 21 -7.14 3.47 -5.53
N LEU A 22 -6.22 4.34 -5.18
CA LEU A 22 -6.45 5.45 -4.26
C LEU A 22 -6.30 6.76 -5.03
N ALA A 23 -7.37 7.54 -5.08
CA ALA A 23 -7.34 8.89 -5.63
C ALA A 23 -6.89 9.89 -4.55
N VAL A 24 -6.03 10.83 -4.93
CA VAL A 24 -5.61 11.95 -4.07
C VAL A 24 -5.99 13.25 -4.76
N THR A 25 -6.84 14.05 -4.12
CA THR A 25 -7.37 15.31 -4.65
C THR A 25 -7.36 16.41 -3.59
N GLY A 26 -7.74 17.63 -3.97
CA GLY A 26 -7.76 18.81 -3.13
C GLY A 26 -7.44 20.08 -3.91
N LEU A 27 -7.66 21.23 -3.27
CA LEU A 27 -7.39 22.55 -3.84
C LEU A 27 -5.91 22.74 -4.21
N SER A 28 -5.61 23.72 -5.06
CA SER A 28 -4.23 24.08 -5.35
C SER A 28 -3.47 24.40 -4.04
N ARG A 29 -2.20 24.01 -3.97
CA ARG A 29 -1.33 24.19 -2.79
C ARG A 29 -1.77 23.46 -1.50
N SER A 30 -2.80 22.61 -1.52
CA SER A 30 -3.23 21.83 -0.35
C SER A 30 -2.26 20.72 0.09
N GLY A 31 -1.09 20.59 -0.55
CA GLY A 31 -0.06 19.61 -0.17
C GLY A 31 -0.21 18.21 -0.80
N LYS A 32 -1.05 18.01 -1.82
CA LYS A 32 -1.23 16.70 -2.51
C LYS A 32 0.10 16.02 -2.89
N THR A 33 1.03 16.79 -3.46
CA THR A 33 2.34 16.26 -3.88
C THR A 33 3.17 15.82 -2.68
N ALA A 34 3.27 16.67 -1.65
CA ALA A 34 4.00 16.35 -0.43
C ALA A 34 3.40 15.13 0.30
N PHE A 35 2.07 15.01 0.32
CA PHE A 35 1.36 13.87 0.88
C PHE A 35 1.71 12.57 0.15
N ILE A 36 1.61 12.53 -1.19
CA ILE A 36 1.97 11.35 -1.99
C ILE A 36 3.44 10.98 -1.78
N THR A 37 4.34 11.96 -1.81
CA THR A 37 5.77 11.73 -1.57
C THR A 37 6.02 11.13 -0.19
N ALA A 38 5.41 11.70 0.85
CA ALA A 38 5.57 11.23 2.22
C ALA A 38 5.04 9.80 2.41
N ILE A 39 3.82 9.50 1.94
CA ILE A 39 3.26 8.16 2.12
C ILE A 39 4.06 7.10 1.37
N VAL A 40 4.52 7.39 0.14
CA VAL A 40 5.36 6.44 -0.59
C VAL A 40 6.70 6.25 0.10
N ASN A 41 7.32 7.32 0.62
CA ASN A 41 8.57 7.21 1.38
C ASN A 41 8.40 6.37 2.66
N GLN A 42 7.33 6.56 3.41
CA GLN A 42 7.07 5.78 4.63
C GLN A 42 6.85 4.29 4.32
N LEU A 43 6.08 3.99 3.27
CA LEU A 43 5.83 2.60 2.87
C LEU A 43 7.11 1.89 2.40
N LEU A 44 7.97 2.56 1.63
CA LEU A 44 9.22 1.97 1.16
C LEU A 44 10.26 1.77 2.27
N ASN A 45 10.25 2.64 3.29
CA ASN A 45 11.20 2.58 4.39
C ASN A 45 10.64 1.86 5.63
N VAL A 46 9.53 1.12 5.49
CA VAL A 46 8.85 0.44 6.61
C VAL A 46 9.76 -0.54 7.37
N HIS A 47 10.71 -1.16 6.69
CA HIS A 47 11.72 -2.04 7.29
C HIS A 47 13.05 -1.33 7.61
N ALA A 48 13.19 -0.05 7.26
CA ALA A 48 14.39 0.76 7.46
C ALA A 48 14.20 1.84 8.56
N GLY A 49 13.15 1.74 9.36
CA GLY A 49 12.91 2.62 10.52
C GLY A 49 11.67 3.51 10.44
N ALA A 50 10.90 3.49 9.33
CA ALA A 50 9.60 4.15 9.29
C ALA A 50 8.62 3.46 10.26
N ARG A 51 8.00 4.23 11.15
CA ARG A 51 7.05 3.72 12.13
C ARG A 51 5.62 4.04 11.69
N LEU A 52 4.85 3.00 11.36
CA LEU A 52 3.44 3.10 10.96
C LEU A 52 2.53 2.34 11.96
N PRO A 53 2.49 2.74 13.25
CA PRO A 53 1.78 1.98 14.30
C PRO A 53 0.26 1.91 14.07
N LEU A 54 -0.30 2.88 13.35
CA LEU A 54 -1.72 2.90 12.99
C LEU A 54 -2.04 2.01 11.78
N LEU A 55 -1.02 1.59 11.01
CA LEU A 55 -1.20 0.63 9.94
C LEU A 55 -1.15 -0.78 10.52
N SER A 56 -2.33 -1.38 10.75
CA SER A 56 -2.46 -2.69 11.40
C SER A 56 -1.61 -3.79 10.75
N ALA A 57 -1.41 -3.77 9.44
CA ALA A 57 -0.55 -4.73 8.76
C ALA A 57 0.94 -4.63 9.17
N VAL A 58 1.42 -3.44 9.50
CA VAL A 58 2.78 -3.21 10.02
C VAL A 58 2.83 -3.55 11.51
N ARG A 59 1.85 -3.07 12.29
CA ARG A 59 1.78 -3.31 13.73
C ARG A 59 1.69 -4.81 14.07
N GLU A 60 0.97 -5.58 13.26
CA GLU A 60 0.82 -7.04 13.41
C GLU A 60 1.92 -7.84 12.67
N GLU A 61 2.97 -7.17 12.18
CA GLU A 61 4.11 -7.79 11.50
C GLU A 61 3.72 -8.65 10.27
N ARG A 62 2.59 -8.34 9.64
CA ARG A 62 2.09 -9.05 8.44
C ARG A 62 2.59 -8.46 7.13
N LEU A 63 3.11 -7.24 7.14
CA LEU A 63 3.66 -6.60 5.95
C LEU A 63 5.09 -7.10 5.71
N LEU A 64 5.28 -7.92 4.66
CA LEU A 64 6.58 -8.52 4.31
C LEU A 64 7.51 -7.56 3.57
N GLY A 65 6.94 -6.60 2.85
CA GLY A 65 7.72 -5.67 2.04
C GLY A 65 6.84 -4.79 1.16
N VAL A 66 7.43 -3.69 0.70
CA VAL A 66 6.82 -2.78 -0.25
C VAL A 66 7.81 -2.51 -1.37
N LYS A 67 7.33 -2.58 -2.61
CA LYS A 67 8.10 -2.19 -3.79
C LYS A 67 7.27 -1.28 -4.68
N ARG A 68 7.93 -0.33 -5.35
CA ARG A 68 7.30 0.37 -6.47
C ARG A 68 7.22 -0.60 -7.65
N VAL A 69 6.05 -0.68 -8.26
CA VAL A 69 5.82 -1.44 -9.49
C VAL A 69 5.54 -0.46 -10.64
N PRO A 70 5.79 -0.86 -11.90
CA PRO A 70 5.43 -0.04 -13.06
C PRO A 70 3.93 0.30 -13.05
N GLN A 71 3.60 1.54 -13.44
CA GLN A 71 2.21 1.92 -13.64
C GLN A 71 1.62 1.15 -14.83
N ARG A 72 0.33 0.83 -14.77
CA ARG A 72 -0.37 0.09 -15.84
C ARG A 72 -0.82 0.97 -17.00
N ASP A 73 -1.06 2.25 -16.73
CA ASP A 73 -1.53 3.21 -17.73
C ASP A 73 -0.34 3.99 -18.29
N PHE A 74 -0.02 3.75 -19.56
CA PHE A 74 1.09 4.41 -20.25
C PHE A 74 0.72 5.79 -20.81
N GLY A 75 -0.57 6.13 -20.89
CA GLY A 75 -1.04 7.44 -21.36
C GLY A 75 -0.96 8.53 -20.30
N ILE A 76 -0.73 8.16 -19.03
CA ILE A 76 -0.67 9.10 -17.91
C ILE A 76 0.78 9.31 -17.48
N PRO A 77 1.23 10.56 -17.25
CA PRO A 77 2.56 10.82 -16.70
C PRO A 77 2.78 10.14 -15.35
N ARG A 78 3.99 9.62 -15.13
CA ARG A 78 4.39 9.06 -13.84
C ARG A 78 4.52 10.16 -12.79
N PHE A 79 4.16 9.84 -11.55
CA PHE A 79 4.43 10.74 -10.44
C PHE A 79 5.95 10.84 -10.20
N TYR A 80 6.47 12.07 -10.16
CA TYR A 80 7.88 12.33 -9.87
C TYR A 80 8.14 12.20 -8.37
N LEU A 81 8.72 11.08 -7.96
CA LEU A 81 9.16 10.81 -6.61
C LEU A 81 10.68 10.95 -6.56
N ARG A 82 11.16 11.92 -5.78
CA ARG A 82 12.60 12.06 -5.47
C ARG A 82 13.06 10.93 -4.55
#